data_AF-A0AAP3CM88-F1
#
_entry.id   AF-A0AAP3CM88-F1
#
_cell.length_a   1.000
_cell.length_b   1.000
_cell.length_c   1.000
_cell.angle_alpha   90.00
_cell.angle_beta   90.00
_cell.angle_gamma   90.00
#
_symmetry.space_group_name_H-M   'P 1'
#
loop_
_entity.id
_entity.type
_entity.pdbx_description
1 polymer ?
#
loop_
_entity_poly.entity_id
_entity_poly.type
_entity_poly.pdbx_seq_one_letter_code
_entity_poly.pdbx_strand_id
1 'polypeptide(L)' 'MTRKYIVIFKDKDPVVLLVKDDVNRPNNPDCDSVLHLWVAENYGNQEYDYHEISACDHYEI' A
#
# COMPACT_ATOMS: atom_id res chain seq x y z
N MET A 1 -9.79 -8.14 -6.62
CA MET A 1 -8.48 -7.98 -7.31
C MET A 1 -7.35 -7.92 -6.27
N THR A 2 -6.09 -8.22 -6.59
CA THR A 2 -4.99 -8.05 -5.61
C THR A 2 -3.97 -7.10 -6.21
N ARG A 3 -3.60 -6.05 -5.48
CA ARG A 3 -2.59 -5.06 -5.86
C ARG A 3 -1.38 -5.19 -4.94
N LYS A 4 -0.20 -4.92 -5.48
CA LYS A 4 1.06 -4.92 -4.73
C LYS A 4 1.58 -3.49 -4.69
N TYR A 5 2.01 -3.03 -3.52
CA TYR A 5 2.53 -1.68 -3.34
C TYR A 5 3.93 -1.73 -2.72
N ILE A 6 4.78 -0.78 -3.08
CA ILE A 6 5.93 -0.38 -2.27
C ILE A 6 5.60 0.97 -1.62
N VAL A 7 5.87 1.08 -0.32
CA VAL A 7 5.69 2.29 0.49
C VAL A 7 7.06 2.75 0.94
N ILE A 8 7.39 4.00 0.64
CA ILE A 8 8.70 4.61 0.91
C ILE A 8 8.50 5.70 1.97
N PHE A 9 9.23 5.57 3.07
CA PHE A 9 9.26 6.56 4.14
C PHE A 9 10.59 7.30 4.11
N LYS A 10 10.59 8.58 4.51
CA LYS A 10 11.81 9.42 4.50
C LYS A 10 12.96 8.90 5.38
N ASP A 11 12.63 8.32 6.53
CA ASP A 11 13.60 7.93 7.58
C ASP A 11 13.41 6.48 8.04
N LYS A 12 12.81 5.62 7.21
CA LYS A 12 12.58 4.20 7.52
C LYS A 12 12.78 3.34 6.29
N ASP A 13 13.04 2.05 6.51
CA ASP A 13 13.12 1.09 5.42
C ASP A 13 11.80 1.02 4.64
N PRO A 14 11.85 0.91 3.30
CA PRO A 14 10.66 0.76 2.48
C PRO A 14 9.97 -0.57 2.75
N VAL A 15 8.64 -0.58 2.62
CA VAL A 15 7.79 -1.74 2.93
C VAL A 15 7.03 -2.16 1.69
N VAL A 16 6.96 -3.46 1.43
CA VAL A 16 6.18 -4.03 0.33
C VAL A 16 4.92 -4.68 0.87
N LEU A 17 3.77 -4.29 0.32
CA LEU A 17 2.45 -4.73 0.77
C LEU A 17 1.68 -5.40 -0.37
N LEU A 18 0.88 -6.40 -0.01
CA LEU A 18 -0.11 -7.01 -0.89
C LEU A 18 -1.50 -6.67 -0.35
N VAL A 19 -2.25 -5.88 -1.10
CA VAL A 19 -3.60 -5.45 -0.74
C VAL A 19 -4.58 -6.23 -1.58
N LYS A 20 -5.42 -7.02 -0.91
CA LYS A 20 -6.47 -7.79 -1.55
C LYS A 20 -7.79 -7.05 -1.40
N ASP A 21 -8.40 -6.75 -2.53
CA ASP A 21 -9.76 -6.23 -2.63
C ASP A 21 -10.75 -7.31 -2.18
N ASP A 22 -11.47 -7.02 -1.08
CA ASP A 22 -12.45 -7.92 -0.47
C ASP A 22 -13.87 -7.50 -0.83
N VAL A 23 -14.25 -7.81 -2.06
CA VAL A 23 -15.55 -7.49 -2.65
C VAL A 23 -16.75 -8.07 -1.88
N ASN A 24 -16.54 -8.97 -0.92
CA ASN A 24 -17.59 -9.57 -0.11
C ASN A 24 -17.88 -8.78 1.19
N ARG A 25 -17.06 -7.77 1.51
CA ARG A 25 -17.27 -6.94 2.70
C ARG A 25 -18.30 -5.83 2.41
N PRO A 26 -19.35 -5.66 3.24
CA PRO A 26 -20.21 -4.48 3.13
C PRO A 26 -19.37 -3.21 3.37
N ASN A 27 -19.58 -2.17 2.55
CA ASN A 27 -18.75 -0.96 2.48
C ASN A 27 -17.27 -1.26 2.15
N ASN A 28 -17.02 -2.03 1.09
CA ASN A 28 -15.67 -2.41 0.67
C ASN A 28 -14.82 -1.17 0.29
N PRO A 29 -13.84 -0.76 1.12
CA PRO A 29 -12.90 0.29 0.72
C PRO A 29 -12.03 -0.20 -0.42
N ASP A 30 -11.69 0.69 -1.34
CA ASP A 30 -10.75 0.39 -2.42
C ASP A 30 -9.33 0.10 -1.86
N CYS A 31 -8.48 -0.50 -2.69
CA CYS A 31 -7.12 -0.89 -2.29
C CYS A 31 -6.28 0.29 -1.77
N ASP A 32 -6.45 1.48 -2.34
CA ASP A 32 -5.69 2.67 -1.96
C ASP A 32 -6.18 3.17 -0.59
N SER A 33 -7.49 3.19 -0.35
CA SER A 33 -8.06 3.46 0.98
C SER A 33 -7.56 2.49 2.06
N VAL A 34 -7.46 1.18 1.74
CA VAL A 34 -6.93 0.16 2.66
C VAL A 34 -5.44 0.38 2.93
N LEU A 35 -4.66 0.72 1.90
CA LEU A 35 -3.25 1.07 2.04
C LEU A 35 -3.07 2.26 2.99
N HIS A 36 -3.82 3.35 2.76
CA HIS A 36 -3.74 4.55 3.57
C HIS A 36 -4.10 4.29 5.05
N LEU A 37 -5.15 3.50 5.30
CA LEU A 37 -5.54 3.11 6.65
C LEU A 37 -4.43 2.30 7.33
N TRP A 38 -3.88 1.30 6.64
CA TRP A 38 -2.81 0.48 7.18
C TRP A 38 -1.56 1.30 7.52
N VAL A 39 -1.16 2.24 6.65
CA VAL A 39 -0.01 3.11 6.93
C VAL A 39 -0.29 4.01 8.15
N ALA A 40 -1.48 4.60 8.25
CA ALA A 40 -1.85 5.42 9.41
C ALA A 40 -1.84 4.63 10.73
N GLU A 41 -2.33 3.39 10.72
CA GLU A 41 -2.36 2.52 11.91
C GLU A 41 -0.96 2.05 12.35
N ASN A 42 -0.03 1.84 11.41
CA ASN A 42 1.29 1.25 11.71
C ASN A 42 2.41 2.28 11.82
N TYR A 43 2.33 3.40 11.09
CA TYR A 43 3.38 4.42 10.99
C TYR A 43 2.92 5.80 11.45
N GLY A 44 1.63 5.97 11.79
CA GLY A 44 1.03 7.24 12.16
C GLY A 44 0.83 8.16 10.95
N ASN A 45 0.69 9.46 11.20
CA ASN A 45 0.49 10.48 10.16
C ASN A 45 1.82 10.93 9.53
N GLN A 46 2.76 9.99 9.33
CA GLN A 46 4.03 10.28 8.69
C GLN A 46 3.81 10.49 7.18
N GLU A 47 4.54 11.41 6.55
CA GLU A 47 4.54 11.52 5.09
C GLU A 47 5.24 10.30 4.46
N TYR A 48 4.67 9.78 3.39
CA TYR A 48 5.19 8.65 2.63
C TYR A 48 4.80 8.77 1.16
N ASP A 49 5.62 8.19 0.31
CA ASP A 49 5.32 7.92 -1.08
C ASP A 49 4.92 6.46 -1.25
N TYR A 50 4.10 6.16 -2.26
CA TYR A 50 3.77 4.78 -2.60
C TYR A 50 3.63 4.59 -4.11
N HIS A 51 3.97 3.39 -4.56
CA HIS A 51 3.84 2.99 -5.96
C HIS A 51 3.23 1.59 -6.05
N GLU A 52 2.29 1.41 -6.96
CA GLU A 52 1.80 0.07 -7.33
C GLU A 52 2.88 -0.63 -8.16
N ILE A 53 3.21 -1.87 -7.80
CA ILE A 53 4.17 -2.73 -8.49
C ILE A 53 3.38 -3.78 -9.25
N SER A 54 3.42 -3.74 -10.59
CA SER A 54 2.90 -4.84 -11.40
C SER A 54 3.91 -5.98 -11.51
N ALA A 55 3.46 -7.20 -11.81
CA ALA A 55 4.33 -8.38 -11.90
C ALA A 55 5.42 -8.30 -12.99
N CYS A 56 5.38 -7.28 -13.86
CA CYS A 56 6.37 -7.05 -14.92
C CYS A 56 7.23 -5.79 -14.72
N ASP A 57 6.99 -4.99 -13.68
CA ASP A 57 7.75 -3.76 -13.49
C ASP A 57 9.01 -4.01 -12.66
N HIS A 58 10.16 -3.71 -13.27
CA HIS A 58 11.43 -3.56 -12.56
C HIS A 58 11.47 -2.13 -12.01
N TYR A 59 11.47 -1.99 -10.69
CA TYR A 59 11.57 -0.70 -10.02
C TYR A 59 12.95 -0.57 -9.39
N GLU A 60 13.74 0.40 -9.87
CA GLU A 60 15.01 0.79 -9.25
C GLU A 60 14.72 1.80 -8.14
N ILE A 61 15.12 1.45 -6.91
CA ILE A 61 14.93 2.24 -5.68
C ILE A 61 16.15 3.15 -5.47
#